data_AF-A0A1H0GZW1-F1
#
_entry.id   AF-A0A1H0GZW1-F1
#
_cell.length_a   1.000
_cell.length_b   1.000
_cell.length_c   1.000
_cell.angle_alpha   90.00
_cell.angle_beta   90.00
_cell.angle_gamma   90.00
#
_symmetry.space_group_name_H-M   'P 1'
#
loop_
_entity.id
_entity.type
_entity.pdbx_description
1 polymer ?
#
loop_
_entity_poly.entity_id
_entity_poly.type
_entity_poly.pdbx_seq_one_letter_code
_entity_poly.pdbx_strand_id
1 'polypeptide(L)'
;MLLKMLLSMAALFMLIGGFVLFSLPEGSPGEFSLENSSQGAEDTELFSDESYLFFLEDEEIAEYIEKGTSALGGAEQYRLSEIESTLRSDDAAFVYAEPPSLTVTTQAREIFYHEGRIPDAEEMKKLLRDDRFIIQVRYLENRAYVYDVYIEQSGNEISPAEEKIMDEGSMMTLFFAVKDLKMNEEAVFIMEDPVNENSKAEYSLDFPGLSR
;
A
#
# COMPACT_ATOMS: atom_id res chain seq x y z
N MET A 1 14.05 52.17 38.30
CA MET A 1 12.89 51.90 37.42
C MET A 1 12.99 50.55 36.70
N LEU A 2 14.16 50.16 36.20
CA LEU A 2 14.40 48.84 35.56
C LEU A 2 14.02 47.62 36.42
N LEU A 3 14.24 47.66 37.74
CA LEU A 3 13.91 46.53 38.63
C LEU A 3 12.40 46.25 38.72
N LYS A 4 11.55 47.28 38.58
CA LYS A 4 10.08 47.12 38.58
C LYS A 4 9.56 46.55 37.26
N MET A 5 10.27 46.77 36.15
CA MET A 5 9.92 46.19 34.84
C MET A 5 10.32 44.72 34.74
N LEU A 6 11.47 44.34 35.31
CA LEU A 6 11.91 42.93 35.35
C LEU A 6 11.01 42.04 36.23
N LEU A 7 10.52 42.56 37.36
CA LEU A 7 9.57 41.82 38.21
C LEU A 7 8.20 41.61 37.54
N SER A 8 7.77 42.57 36.70
CA SER A 8 6.51 42.50 35.97
C SER A 8 6.56 41.49 34.80
N MET A 9 7.69 41.38 34.10
CA MET A 9 7.88 40.35 33.06
C MET A 9 7.96 38.93 33.62
N ALA A 10 8.58 38.74 34.79
CA ALA A 10 8.66 37.41 35.42
C ALA A 10 7.27 36.87 35.85
N ALA A 11 6.37 37.76 36.30
CA ALA A 11 5.01 37.38 36.68
C ALA A 11 4.14 36.97 35.47
N LEU A 12 4.35 37.58 34.31
CA LEU A 12 3.64 37.23 33.08
C LEU A 12 4.06 35.86 32.54
N PHE A 13 5.35 35.50 32.62
CA PHE A 13 5.84 34.18 32.22
C PHE A 13 5.34 33.05 33.13
N MET A 14 5.15 33.28 34.44
CA MET A 14 4.54 32.27 35.32
C MET A 14 3.05 32.05 35.02
N LEU A 15 2.32 33.09 34.62
CA LEU A 15 0.89 32.95 34.26
C LEU A 15 0.71 32.18 32.93
N ILE A 16 1.60 32.38 31.96
CA ILE A 16 1.53 31.68 30.67
C ILE A 16 2.05 30.23 30.81
N GLY A 17 3.11 30.00 31.59
CA GLY A 17 3.62 28.64 31.86
C GLY A 17 2.65 27.79 32.71
N GLY A 18 1.92 28.40 33.64
CA GLY A 18 0.92 27.71 34.46
C GLY A 18 -0.34 27.30 33.70
N PHE A 19 -0.76 28.08 32.70
CA PHE A 19 -1.96 27.77 31.91
C PHE A 19 -1.73 26.65 30.87
N VAL A 20 -0.50 26.52 30.35
CA VAL A 20 -0.15 25.44 29.41
C VAL A 20 -0.04 24.08 30.10
N LEU A 21 0.37 24.03 31.38
CA LEU A 21 0.44 22.77 32.15
C LEU A 21 -0.92 22.29 32.68
N PHE A 22 -1.92 23.18 32.80
CA PHE A 22 -3.27 22.81 33.24
C PHE A 22 -4.22 22.47 32.09
N SER A 23 -3.76 22.59 30.84
CA SER A 23 -4.51 22.28 29.62
C SER A 23 -4.09 20.96 28.98
N LEU A 24 -3.33 20.11 29.69
CA LEU A 24 -3.14 18.73 29.28
C LEU A 24 -4.45 17.99 29.60
N PRO A 25 -5.23 17.53 28.61
CA PRO A 25 -6.28 16.56 28.90
C PRO A 25 -5.61 15.38 29.61
N GLU A 26 -6.21 14.93 30.71
CA GLU A 26 -5.84 13.67 31.32
C GLU A 26 -5.90 12.60 30.23
N GLY A 27 -4.72 12.26 29.71
CA GLY A 27 -4.52 11.10 28.88
C GLY A 27 -4.90 9.91 29.73
N SER A 28 -6.16 9.51 29.61
CA SER A 28 -6.58 8.13 29.79
C SER A 28 -5.49 7.27 29.13
N PRO A 29 -4.88 6.31 29.84
CA PRO A 29 -4.02 5.35 29.18
C PRO A 29 -4.89 4.72 28.11
N GLY A 30 -4.59 5.01 26.85
CA GLY A 30 -5.28 4.42 25.72
C GLY A 30 -5.16 2.92 25.84
N GLU A 31 -6.20 2.30 26.39
CA GLU A 31 -6.55 0.95 26.00
C GLU A 31 -6.67 1.01 24.49
N PHE A 32 -5.68 0.43 23.81
CA PHE A 32 -5.87 -0.16 22.50
C PHE A 32 -6.90 -1.29 22.67
N SER A 33 -8.16 -0.90 22.88
CA SER A 33 -9.27 -1.75 22.52
C SER A 33 -9.27 -1.71 21.01
N LEU A 34 -8.80 -2.82 20.42
CA LEU A 34 -9.31 -3.31 19.15
C LEU A 34 -10.83 -3.42 19.32
N GLU A 35 -11.50 -2.28 19.21
CA GLU A 35 -12.94 -2.26 19.02
C GLU A 35 -13.12 -2.82 17.62
N ASN A 36 -13.33 -4.14 17.62
CA ASN A 36 -13.91 -4.90 16.55
C ASN A 36 -15.11 -4.12 16.01
N SER A 37 -14.86 -3.24 15.04
CA SER A 37 -15.80 -2.94 13.98
C SER A 37 -15.94 -4.19 13.11
N SER A 38 -16.43 -5.27 13.71
CA SER A 38 -17.19 -6.34 13.06
C SER A 38 -18.56 -5.77 12.72
N GLN A 39 -18.56 -4.69 11.92
CA GLN A 39 -19.77 -4.10 11.39
C GLN A 39 -20.05 -4.82 10.07
N GLY A 40 -20.57 -6.05 10.19
CA GLY A 40 -21.32 -6.77 9.15
C GLY A 40 -20.77 -6.69 7.72
N ALA A 41 -19.48 -6.94 7.51
CA ALA A 41 -19.07 -7.49 6.24
C ALA A 41 -19.64 -8.91 6.21
N GLU A 42 -20.63 -9.15 5.35
CA GLU A 42 -20.98 -10.51 4.97
C GLU A 42 -19.69 -11.27 4.69
N ASP A 43 -19.56 -12.48 5.27
CA ASP A 43 -18.64 -13.55 4.85
C ASP A 43 -18.94 -13.86 3.37
N THR A 44 -18.59 -12.94 2.50
CA THR A 44 -18.45 -13.18 1.08
C THR A 44 -17.16 -13.96 1.01
N GLU A 45 -17.19 -15.20 0.51
CA GLU A 45 -15.99 -16.01 0.32
C GLU A 45 -15.08 -15.28 -0.67
N LEU A 46 -14.18 -14.46 -0.13
CA LEU A 46 -13.17 -13.73 -0.88
C LEU A 46 -12.13 -14.75 -1.33
N PHE A 47 -11.72 -14.68 -2.60
CA PHE A 47 -10.75 -15.60 -3.17
C PHE A 47 -11.28 -17.04 -3.33
N SER A 48 -12.40 -17.18 -4.03
CA SER A 48 -13.04 -18.47 -4.36
C SER A 48 -13.14 -18.74 -5.87
N ASP A 49 -12.85 -17.75 -6.71
CA ASP A 49 -12.88 -17.91 -8.16
C ASP A 49 -11.63 -18.65 -8.69
N GLU A 50 -11.74 -19.96 -8.86
CA GLU A 50 -10.70 -20.82 -9.47
C GLU A 50 -10.34 -20.41 -10.91
N SER A 51 -11.18 -19.62 -11.59
CA SER A 51 -10.89 -19.13 -12.94
C SER A 51 -10.02 -17.87 -12.96
N TYR A 52 -9.79 -17.25 -11.79
CA TYR A 52 -8.91 -16.11 -11.66
C TYR A 52 -7.47 -16.49 -12.01
N LEU A 53 -6.80 -15.66 -12.85
CA LEU A 53 -5.44 -15.96 -13.34
C LEU A 53 -4.43 -16.19 -12.20
N PHE A 54 -4.61 -15.50 -11.07
CA PHE A 54 -3.73 -15.60 -9.91
C PHE A 54 -4.33 -16.41 -8.76
N PHE A 55 -5.35 -17.24 -9.03
CA PHE A 55 -5.88 -18.16 -8.03
C PHE A 55 -4.77 -19.09 -7.50
N LEU A 56 -4.82 -19.41 -6.21
CA LEU A 56 -3.86 -20.27 -5.53
C LEU A 56 -4.59 -21.41 -4.82
N GLU A 57 -4.15 -22.63 -5.06
CA GLU A 57 -4.58 -23.81 -4.29
C GLU A 57 -3.94 -23.81 -2.88
N ASP A 58 -4.50 -24.58 -1.94
CA ASP A 58 -3.99 -24.65 -0.56
C ASP A 58 -2.52 -25.08 -0.49
N GLU A 59 -2.13 -26.01 -1.35
CA GLU A 59 -0.76 -26.48 -1.48
C GLU A 59 0.19 -25.36 -1.95
N GLU A 60 -0.26 -24.51 -2.88
CA GLU A 60 0.53 -23.37 -3.38
C GLU A 60 0.63 -22.28 -2.29
N ILE A 61 -0.46 -22.00 -1.57
CA ILE A 61 -0.43 -21.09 -0.43
C ILE A 61 0.57 -21.57 0.62
N ALA A 62 0.57 -22.86 0.95
CA ALA A 62 1.54 -23.44 1.89
C ALA A 62 2.99 -23.28 1.41
N GLU A 63 3.25 -23.43 0.11
CA GLU A 63 4.58 -23.19 -0.47
C GLU A 63 5.01 -21.72 -0.32
N TYR A 64 4.12 -20.76 -0.59
CA TYR A 64 4.42 -19.33 -0.42
C TYR A 64 4.58 -18.92 1.05
N ILE A 65 3.87 -19.57 1.98
CA ILE A 65 4.11 -19.43 3.42
C ILE A 65 5.52 -19.90 3.78
N GLU A 66 5.94 -21.08 3.29
CA GLU A 66 7.30 -21.58 3.51
C GLU A 66 8.34 -20.62 2.93
N LYS A 67 8.14 -20.10 1.70
CA LYS A 67 9.03 -19.10 1.09
C LYS A 67 9.12 -17.82 1.93
N GLY A 68 7.98 -17.31 2.43
CA GLY A 68 7.92 -16.11 3.26
C GLY A 68 8.68 -16.25 4.58
N THR A 69 8.63 -17.44 5.19
CA THR A 69 9.21 -17.73 6.50
C THR A 69 10.65 -18.27 6.46
N SER A 70 11.09 -18.84 5.33
CA SER A 70 12.43 -19.45 5.19
C SER A 70 13.42 -18.63 4.37
N ALA A 71 12.95 -17.79 3.44
CA ALA A 71 13.80 -17.08 2.49
C ALA A 71 13.65 -15.55 2.60
N LEU A 72 14.79 -14.86 2.41
CA LEU A 72 14.84 -13.41 2.18
C LEU A 72 14.53 -13.10 0.69
N GLY A 73 13.39 -13.57 0.19
CA GLY A 73 12.91 -13.20 -1.15
C GLY A 73 12.26 -11.81 -1.15
N GLY A 74 12.67 -10.90 -2.03
CA GLY A 74 12.07 -9.57 -2.17
C GLY A 74 10.94 -9.52 -3.19
N ALA A 75 10.22 -8.40 -3.24
CA ALA A 75 9.21 -8.11 -4.26
C ALA A 75 9.82 -7.82 -5.67
N GLU A 76 11.15 -7.90 -5.82
CA GLU A 76 11.89 -7.53 -7.02
C GLU A 76 11.41 -8.25 -8.29
N GLN A 77 11.02 -9.53 -8.18
CA GLN A 77 10.52 -10.29 -9.32
C GLN A 77 9.17 -9.81 -9.86
N TYR A 78 8.42 -9.04 -9.06
CA TYR A 78 7.14 -8.46 -9.44
C TYR A 78 7.25 -6.99 -9.84
N ARG A 79 8.48 -6.46 -9.89
CA ARG A 79 8.76 -5.11 -10.38
C ARG A 79 8.38 -5.00 -11.85
N LEU A 80 7.58 -4.00 -12.18
CA LEU A 80 7.20 -3.73 -13.56
C LEU A 80 8.40 -3.16 -14.33
N SER A 81 8.54 -3.60 -15.57
CA SER A 81 9.61 -3.14 -16.45
C SER A 81 9.22 -1.80 -17.08
N GLU A 82 10.05 -0.80 -16.88
CA GLU A 82 9.87 0.53 -17.50
C GLU A 82 10.07 0.43 -19.03
N ILE A 83 9.11 0.96 -19.79
CA ILE A 83 9.15 1.05 -21.26
C ILE A 83 9.77 2.38 -21.66
N GLU A 84 9.19 3.47 -21.16
CA GLU A 84 9.61 4.85 -21.38
C GLU A 84 9.35 5.66 -20.12
N SER A 85 10.26 6.57 -19.80
CA SER A 85 10.07 7.51 -18.70
C SER A 85 10.67 8.86 -19.06
N THR A 86 9.81 9.86 -18.99
CA THR A 86 10.16 11.28 -18.98
C THR A 86 9.93 11.92 -17.62
N LEU A 87 9.47 11.12 -16.63
CA LEU A 87 9.49 11.53 -15.23
C LEU A 87 10.93 11.87 -14.82
N ARG A 88 11.06 12.73 -13.81
CA ARG A 88 12.39 12.96 -13.28
C ARG A 88 12.84 11.67 -12.59
N SER A 89 14.12 11.34 -12.72
CA SER A 89 14.68 10.11 -12.14
C SER A 89 14.53 10.01 -10.62
N ASP A 90 14.15 11.11 -9.96
CA ASP A 90 13.89 11.21 -8.54
C ASP A 90 12.40 11.07 -8.13
N ASP A 91 11.49 10.86 -9.08
CA ASP A 91 10.05 10.87 -8.77
C ASP A 91 9.56 9.49 -8.29
N ALA A 92 9.64 8.46 -9.13
CA ALA A 92 9.26 7.08 -8.78
C ALA A 92 10.50 6.20 -8.57
N ALA A 93 10.58 5.55 -7.41
CA ALA A 93 11.68 4.64 -7.07
C ALA A 93 11.51 3.28 -7.78
N PHE A 94 10.31 2.69 -7.65
CA PHE A 94 9.94 1.45 -8.31
C PHE A 94 8.42 1.25 -8.26
N VAL A 95 7.93 0.50 -9.25
CA VAL A 95 6.53 0.08 -9.39
C VAL A 95 6.51 -1.44 -9.45
N TYR A 96 5.59 -2.07 -8.72
CA TYR A 96 5.40 -3.53 -8.77
C TYR A 96 3.93 -3.90 -8.71
N ALA A 97 3.60 -5.01 -9.35
CA ALA A 97 2.33 -5.68 -9.14
C ALA A 97 2.40 -6.51 -7.85
N GLU A 98 1.29 -6.61 -7.13
CA GLU A 98 1.16 -7.50 -5.98
C GLU A 98 0.14 -8.59 -6.29
N PRO A 99 0.56 -9.72 -6.89
CA PRO A 99 -0.31 -10.88 -7.02
C PRO A 99 -0.52 -11.55 -5.64
N PRO A 100 -1.59 -12.35 -5.50
CA PRO A 100 -1.87 -13.18 -4.33
C PRO A 100 -0.65 -13.91 -3.75
N SER A 101 0.23 -14.45 -4.59
CA SER A 101 1.44 -15.15 -4.16
C SER A 101 2.41 -14.24 -3.39
N LEU A 102 2.56 -12.98 -3.82
CA LEU A 102 3.37 -11.99 -3.11
C LEU A 102 2.70 -11.56 -1.80
N THR A 103 1.38 -11.40 -1.78
CA THR A 103 0.62 -11.12 -0.56
C THR A 103 0.81 -12.22 0.48
N VAL A 104 0.64 -13.50 0.11
CA VAL A 104 0.88 -14.65 1.02
C VAL A 104 2.31 -14.61 1.56
N THR A 105 3.30 -14.45 0.67
CA THR A 105 4.72 -14.43 1.07
C THR A 105 5.02 -13.29 2.04
N THR A 106 4.49 -12.10 1.79
CA THR A 106 4.74 -10.89 2.58
C THR A 106 4.04 -10.96 3.93
N GLN A 107 2.78 -11.36 3.96
CA GLN A 107 1.99 -11.51 5.19
C GLN A 107 2.52 -12.64 6.08
N ALA A 108 2.88 -13.79 5.50
CA ALA A 108 3.49 -14.87 6.26
C ALA A 108 4.82 -14.47 6.90
N ARG A 109 5.64 -13.70 6.19
CA ARG A 109 6.88 -13.12 6.72
C ARG A 109 6.62 -12.17 7.87
N GLU A 110 5.65 -11.26 7.70
CA GLU A 110 5.27 -10.29 8.71
C GLU A 110 4.84 -11.00 10.01
N ILE A 111 3.91 -11.95 9.91
CA ILE A 111 3.45 -12.76 11.06
C ILE A 111 4.62 -13.51 11.70
N PHE A 112 5.49 -14.13 10.91
CA PHE A 112 6.64 -14.85 11.46
C PHE A 112 7.62 -13.94 12.20
N TYR A 113 7.93 -12.76 11.67
CA TYR A 113 8.86 -11.83 12.32
C TYR A 113 8.27 -11.09 13.51
N HIS A 114 6.98 -10.75 13.49
CA HIS A 114 6.34 -10.01 14.56
C HIS A 114 5.75 -10.91 15.66
N GLU A 115 5.21 -12.08 15.29
CA GLU A 115 4.53 -12.97 16.23
C GLU A 115 5.32 -14.26 16.52
N GLY A 116 6.33 -14.61 15.71
CA GLY A 116 7.15 -15.80 15.93
C GLY A 116 6.46 -17.13 15.62
N ARG A 117 5.36 -17.11 14.86
CA ARG A 117 4.61 -18.30 14.43
C ARG A 117 4.51 -18.38 12.91
N ILE A 118 4.19 -19.57 12.40
CA ILE A 118 3.90 -19.81 10.99
C ILE A 118 2.37 -19.80 10.82
N PRO A 119 1.79 -18.94 9.97
CA PRO A 119 0.36 -18.98 9.71
C PRO A 119 -0.02 -20.21 8.89
N ASP A 120 -1.31 -20.57 8.91
CA ASP A 120 -1.85 -21.62 8.05
C ASP A 120 -2.46 -21.04 6.76
N ALA A 121 -2.78 -21.92 5.79
CA ALA A 121 -3.31 -21.52 4.50
C ALA A 121 -4.69 -20.85 4.62
N GLU A 122 -5.53 -21.32 5.54
CA GLU A 122 -6.88 -20.77 5.79
C GLU A 122 -6.82 -19.34 6.34
N GLU A 123 -5.85 -19.02 7.19
CA GLU A 123 -5.57 -17.66 7.65
C GLU A 123 -5.16 -16.76 6.48
N MET A 124 -4.27 -17.25 5.60
CA MET A 124 -3.79 -16.49 4.45
C MET A 124 -4.88 -16.26 3.40
N LYS A 125 -5.73 -17.25 3.11
CA LYS A 125 -6.86 -17.12 2.18
C LYS A 125 -7.77 -15.95 2.51
N LYS A 126 -8.02 -15.69 3.81
CA LYS A 126 -8.86 -14.57 4.27
C LYS A 126 -8.31 -13.18 3.92
N LEU A 127 -7.01 -13.10 3.61
CA LEU A 127 -6.35 -11.87 3.21
C LEU A 127 -6.35 -11.67 1.70
N LEU A 128 -6.59 -12.73 0.92
CA LEU A 128 -6.57 -12.71 -0.53
C LEU A 128 -7.87 -12.16 -1.11
N ARG A 129 -7.76 -11.65 -2.34
CA ARG A 129 -8.84 -11.03 -3.10
C ARG A 129 -8.70 -11.46 -4.56
N ASP A 130 -9.80 -11.91 -5.14
CA ASP A 130 -9.94 -12.29 -6.56
C ASP A 130 -10.72 -11.24 -7.36
N ASP A 131 -11.29 -10.24 -6.69
CA ASP A 131 -12.00 -9.12 -7.31
C ASP A 131 -11.08 -7.95 -7.72
N ARG A 132 -9.83 -7.95 -7.24
CA ARG A 132 -8.88 -6.84 -7.39
C ARG A 132 -7.49 -7.27 -7.83
N PHE A 133 -6.89 -6.44 -8.68
CA PHE A 133 -5.49 -6.47 -9.03
C PHE A 133 -4.77 -5.26 -8.42
N ILE A 134 -3.62 -5.48 -7.80
CA ILE A 134 -2.94 -4.47 -6.99
C ILE A 134 -1.65 -4.04 -7.69
N ILE A 135 -1.47 -2.73 -7.84
CA ILE A 135 -0.18 -2.12 -8.21
C ILE A 135 0.26 -1.22 -7.07
N GLN A 136 1.52 -1.34 -6.66
CA GLN A 136 2.14 -0.48 -5.67
C GLN A 136 3.21 0.38 -6.33
N VAL A 137 3.16 1.68 -6.03
CA VAL A 137 4.14 2.67 -6.47
C VAL A 137 4.87 3.20 -5.25
N ARG A 138 6.19 3.11 -5.27
CA ARG A 138 7.08 3.74 -4.27
C ARG A 138 7.73 4.95 -4.88
N TYR A 139 7.65 6.07 -4.18
CA TYR A 139 8.25 7.34 -4.55
C TYR A 139 9.49 7.61 -3.68
N LEU A 140 10.49 8.33 -4.19
CA LEU A 140 11.66 8.71 -3.37
C LEU A 140 11.33 9.82 -2.36
N GLU A 141 10.29 10.62 -2.65
CA GLU A 141 9.77 11.70 -1.79
C GLU A 141 8.24 11.58 -1.65
N ASN A 142 7.58 12.61 -1.12
CA ASN A 142 6.13 12.64 -0.86
C ASN A 142 5.34 12.97 -2.14
N ARG A 143 5.55 12.19 -3.21
CA ARG A 143 5.09 12.51 -4.58
C ARG A 143 3.82 11.80 -5.01
N ALA A 144 3.28 10.89 -4.19
CA ALA A 144 2.05 10.17 -4.51
C ALA A 144 0.86 11.10 -4.84
N TYR A 145 0.81 12.32 -4.30
CA TYR A 145 -0.29 13.26 -4.54
C TYR A 145 -0.22 14.00 -5.88
N VAL A 146 0.82 13.78 -6.68
CA VAL A 146 1.12 14.57 -7.87
C VAL A 146 0.67 13.88 -9.15
N TYR A 147 0.67 12.55 -9.18
CA TYR A 147 0.50 11.79 -10.42
C TYR A 147 -0.90 11.21 -10.55
N ASP A 148 -1.42 11.30 -11.76
CA ASP A 148 -2.55 10.50 -12.20
C ASP A 148 -2.01 9.15 -12.69
N VAL A 149 -2.75 8.09 -12.38
CA VAL A 149 -2.32 6.70 -12.65
C VAL A 149 -3.46 5.87 -13.23
N TYR A 150 -3.16 5.10 -14.25
CA TYR A 150 -4.14 4.24 -14.94
C TYR A 150 -3.46 3.11 -15.69
N ILE A 151 -4.26 2.15 -16.14
CA ILE A 151 -3.83 1.10 -17.06
C ILE A 151 -4.40 1.41 -18.45
N GLU A 152 -3.55 1.46 -19.47
CA GLU A 152 -3.99 1.45 -20.86
C GLU A 152 -3.99 0.02 -21.40
N GLN A 153 -5.15 -0.42 -21.90
CA GLN A 153 -5.31 -1.74 -22.51
C GLN A 153 -6.30 -1.70 -23.67
N SER A 154 -5.91 -2.25 -24.83
CA SER A 154 -6.75 -2.25 -26.04
C SER A 154 -7.24 -0.84 -26.44
N GLY A 155 -6.47 0.21 -26.15
CA GLY A 155 -6.85 1.60 -26.42
C GLY A 155 -7.90 2.18 -25.47
N ASN A 156 -8.15 1.53 -24.32
CA ASN A 156 -9.00 2.07 -23.26
C ASN A 156 -8.15 2.37 -22.03
N GLU A 157 -8.47 3.46 -21.35
CA GLU A 157 -7.93 3.81 -20.04
C GLU A 157 -8.80 3.18 -18.95
N ILE A 158 -8.15 2.50 -18.01
CA ILE A 158 -8.76 1.82 -16.88
C ILE A 158 -8.20 2.48 -15.62
N SER A 159 -9.02 3.27 -14.95
CA SER A 159 -8.66 3.90 -13.68
C SER A 159 -8.75 2.89 -12.52
N PRO A 160 -7.95 3.06 -11.45
CA PRO A 160 -8.11 2.27 -10.23
C PRO A 160 -9.51 2.50 -9.62
N ALA A 161 -10.10 1.44 -9.08
CA ALA A 161 -11.36 1.51 -8.34
C ALA A 161 -11.18 2.13 -6.94
N GLU A 162 -9.98 1.99 -6.37
CA GLU A 162 -9.59 2.57 -5.09
C GLU A 162 -8.10 2.89 -5.11
N GLU A 163 -7.74 4.00 -4.45
CA GLU A 163 -6.34 4.42 -4.25
C GLU A 163 -6.09 4.67 -2.77
N LYS A 164 -4.94 4.22 -2.28
CA LYS A 164 -4.49 4.49 -0.91
C LYS A 164 -3.10 5.08 -0.94
N ILE A 165 -2.96 6.28 -0.37
CA ILE A 165 -1.67 6.93 -0.17
C ILE A 165 -1.25 6.70 1.28
N MET A 166 -0.03 6.20 1.45
CA MET A 166 0.56 5.81 2.73
C MET A 166 1.92 6.48 2.92
N ASP A 167 2.49 6.34 4.11
CA ASP A 167 3.86 6.75 4.44
C ASP A 167 4.13 8.21 4.03
N GLU A 168 3.23 9.12 4.41
CA GLU A 168 3.29 10.56 4.11
C GLU A 168 3.37 10.93 2.62
N GLY A 169 2.96 10.02 1.72
CA GLY A 169 3.00 10.22 0.27
C GLY A 169 4.18 9.57 -0.43
N SER A 170 4.99 8.79 0.28
CA SER A 170 6.08 8.00 -0.32
C SER A 170 5.59 6.66 -0.92
N MET A 171 4.33 6.30 -0.69
CA MET A 171 3.73 5.08 -1.22
C MET A 171 2.29 5.32 -1.68
N MET A 172 1.95 4.71 -2.81
CA MET A 172 0.59 4.63 -3.33
C MET A 172 0.26 3.19 -3.68
N THR A 173 -0.90 2.72 -3.21
CA THR A 173 -1.46 1.40 -3.55
C THR A 173 -2.71 1.60 -4.37
N LEU A 174 -2.77 0.94 -5.53
CA LEU A 174 -3.80 1.07 -6.53
C LEU A 174 -4.55 -0.25 -6.64
N PHE A 175 -5.87 -0.21 -6.53
CA PHE A 175 -6.73 -1.39 -6.63
C PHE A 175 -7.56 -1.29 -7.90
N PHE A 176 -7.20 -2.09 -8.91
CA PHE A 176 -7.96 -2.21 -10.16
C PHE A 176 -8.95 -3.35 -10.05
N ALA A 177 -10.19 -3.17 -10.53
CA ALA A 177 -11.15 -4.26 -10.53
C ALA A 177 -10.79 -5.28 -11.62
N VAL A 178 -10.69 -6.56 -11.27
CA VAL A 178 -10.27 -7.63 -12.21
C VAL A 178 -11.22 -7.73 -13.40
N LYS A 179 -12.52 -7.50 -13.19
CA LYS A 179 -13.54 -7.51 -14.25
C LYS A 179 -13.32 -6.49 -15.37
N ASP A 180 -12.57 -5.42 -15.08
CA ASP A 180 -12.29 -4.34 -16.04
C ASP A 180 -10.97 -4.61 -16.80
N LEU A 181 -10.19 -5.62 -16.36
CA LEU A 181 -8.91 -6.01 -16.93
C LEU A 181 -9.05 -7.28 -17.77
N LYS A 182 -8.43 -7.29 -18.95
CA LYS A 182 -8.25 -8.50 -19.75
C LYS A 182 -6.92 -9.15 -19.38
N MET A 183 -6.95 -10.05 -18.41
CA MET A 183 -5.76 -10.71 -17.86
C MET A 183 -4.98 -11.59 -18.86
N ASN A 184 -5.53 -11.83 -20.05
CA ASN A 184 -4.91 -12.60 -21.13
C ASN A 184 -4.29 -11.72 -22.23
N GLU A 185 -4.30 -10.40 -22.08
CA GLU A 185 -3.72 -9.44 -23.01
C GLU A 185 -2.64 -8.61 -22.29
N GLU A 186 -1.61 -8.17 -23.01
CA GLU A 186 -0.64 -7.20 -22.50
C GLU A 186 -1.34 -5.86 -22.17
N ALA A 187 -0.81 -5.14 -21.18
CA ALA A 187 -1.27 -3.81 -20.83
C ALA A 187 -0.08 -2.91 -20.47
N VAL A 188 -0.32 -1.60 -20.40
CA VAL A 188 0.66 -0.61 -19.98
C VAL A 188 0.13 0.10 -18.75
N PHE A 189 0.88 0.06 -17.65
CA PHE A 189 0.61 0.91 -16.51
C PHE A 189 1.25 2.28 -16.74
N ILE A 190 0.48 3.34 -16.56
CA ILE A 190 0.88 4.71 -16.88
C ILE A 190 0.80 5.55 -15.60
N MET A 191 1.83 6.37 -15.41
CA MET A 191 1.88 7.44 -14.42
C MET A 191 2.16 8.75 -15.16
N GLU A 192 1.36 9.79 -14.94
CA GLU A 192 1.56 11.09 -15.59
C GLU A 192 1.30 12.27 -14.65
N ASP A 193 2.03 13.37 -14.85
CA ASP A 193 1.78 14.63 -14.14
C ASP A 193 0.67 15.39 -14.88
N PRO A 194 -0.51 15.59 -14.28
CA PRO A 194 -1.64 16.27 -14.94
C PRO A 194 -1.36 17.76 -15.21
N VAL A 195 -0.31 18.34 -14.60
CA VAL A 195 0.12 19.72 -14.83
C VAL A 195 1.20 19.80 -15.92
N ASN A 196 1.90 18.70 -16.20
CA ASN A 196 2.96 18.61 -17.18
C ASN A 196 2.82 17.38 -18.07
N GLU A 197 2.12 17.53 -19.19
CA GLU A 197 1.88 16.48 -20.21
C GLU A 197 3.15 15.80 -20.75
N ASN A 198 4.32 16.41 -20.59
CA ASN A 198 5.60 15.80 -21.00
C ASN A 198 6.23 14.93 -19.91
N SER A 199 5.63 14.81 -18.73
CA SER A 199 6.15 14.07 -17.58
C SER A 199 5.30 12.83 -17.36
N LYS A 200 5.74 11.72 -17.97
CA LYS A 200 5.04 10.42 -18.00
C LYS A 200 6.04 9.30 -17.75
N ALA A 201 5.60 8.23 -17.08
CA ALA A 201 6.29 6.95 -17.08
C ALA A 201 5.32 5.84 -17.49
N GLU A 202 5.82 4.93 -18.30
CA GLU A 202 5.10 3.78 -18.83
C GLU A 202 5.80 2.50 -18.38
N TYR A 203 5.01 1.57 -17.87
CA TYR A 203 5.49 0.28 -17.37
C TYR A 203 4.74 -0.86 -18.05
N SER A 204 5.50 -1.84 -18.54
CA SER A 204 4.94 -3.05 -19.14
C SER A 204 4.25 -3.90 -18.09
N LEU A 205 3.02 -4.31 -18.37
CA LEU A 205 2.21 -5.18 -17.53
C LEU A 205 1.87 -6.46 -18.30
N ASP A 206 2.60 -7.54 -17.98
CA ASP A 206 2.38 -8.89 -18.51
C ASP A 206 1.77 -9.77 -17.40
N PHE A 207 0.43 -9.86 -17.35
CA PHE A 207 -0.25 -10.59 -16.27
C PHE A 207 0.16 -12.07 -16.20
N PRO A 208 0.22 -12.83 -17.32
CA PRO A 208 0.74 -14.19 -17.30
C PRO A 208 2.17 -14.28 -16.75
N GLY A 209 3.05 -13.34 -17.11
CA GLY A 209 4.42 -13.26 -16.59
C GLY A 209 4.51 -12.98 -15.08
N LEU A 210 3.46 -12.39 -14.50
CA LEU A 210 3.32 -12.16 -13.05
C LEU A 210 2.70 -13.37 -12.32
N SER A 211 2.12 -14.32 -13.06
CA SER A 211 1.59 -15.56 -12.50
C SER A 211 2.70 -16.60 -12.40
N ARG A 212 2.96 -17.07 -11.16
CA ARG A 212 3.86 -18.19 -10.76
C ARG A 212 5.33 -17.83 -10.46
#